data_AF-A0A2V6Q8Y3-F1
#
_entry.id   AF-A0A2V6Q8Y3-F1
#
_cell.length_a   1.000
_cell.length_b   1.000
_cell.length_c   1.000
_cell.angle_alpha   90.00
_cell.angle_beta   90.00
_cell.angle_gamma   90.00
#
_symmetry.space_group_name_H-M   'P 1'
#
loop_
_entity.id
_entity.type
_entity.pdbx_description
1 polymer ?
#
loop_
_entity_poly.entity_id
_entity_poly.type
_entity_poly.pdbx_seq_one_letter_code
_entity_poly.pdbx_strand_id
1 'polypeptide(L)'
;MRPAPAIPGSTLGVGIIGVSPVRGWAATAHIPALRALPNYEIRALSGHSAESARAAGEVFRVSLVFSDHKQLVRQPDIDVVAVTVKVPHHRETVSAALAAGKAVYCEWPLGRDLDDARAMAALAAKQGVRTVVGLQARQAPAIEFVQELLSDGYVGEVLSTTMVGLSIPGDAVGQPNAYMLDKTNGANVLTIAVGHSLDLLNHVLGEFADLSAVSNLRRPL
;
A
#
# COMPACT_ATOMS: atom_id res chain seq x y z
N MET A 1 -10.14 16.82 -16.88
CA MET A 1 -9.05 15.82 -16.92
C MET A 1 -7.72 16.52 -16.62
N ARG A 2 -7.06 16.24 -15.49
CA ARG A 2 -5.69 16.77 -15.25
C ARG A 2 -4.76 16.12 -16.27
N PRO A 3 -3.82 16.86 -16.90
CA PRO A 3 -2.84 16.26 -17.79
C PRO A 3 -2.05 15.21 -17.01
N ALA A 4 -1.87 14.02 -17.61
CA ALA A 4 -1.01 13.00 -17.05
C ALA A 4 0.37 13.62 -16.81
N PRO A 5 0.97 13.47 -15.61
CA PRO A 5 2.30 13.99 -15.36
C PRO A 5 3.26 13.41 -16.40
N ALA A 6 4.17 14.24 -16.92
CA ALA A 6 5.15 13.82 -17.91
C ALA A 6 5.88 12.55 -17.43
N ILE A 7 5.82 11.51 -18.24
CA ILE A 7 6.53 10.25 -17.99
C ILE A 7 8.03 10.60 -18.04
N PRO A 8 8.83 10.25 -17.02
CA PRO A 8 10.27 10.44 -17.07
C PRO A 8 10.83 9.83 -18.35
N GLY A 9 11.76 10.52 -19.02
CA GLY A 9 12.42 10.02 -20.23
C GLY A 9 13.29 8.78 -20.02
N SER A 10 13.39 8.28 -18.78
CA SER A 10 14.19 7.13 -18.37
C SER A 10 13.36 6.13 -17.55
N THR A 11 13.58 4.84 -17.76
CA THR A 11 12.99 3.74 -16.98
C THR A 11 13.40 3.82 -15.52
N LEU A 12 12.43 3.80 -14.61
CA LEU A 12 12.65 3.83 -13.17
C LEU A 12 12.96 2.43 -12.65
N GLY A 13 14.06 2.29 -11.91
CA GLY A 13 14.40 1.08 -11.19
C GLY A 13 13.57 0.92 -9.92
N VAL A 14 12.95 -0.25 -9.76
CA VAL A 14 12.07 -0.56 -8.63
C VAL A 14 12.68 -1.66 -7.76
N GLY A 15 12.73 -1.39 -6.47
CA GLY A 15 13.05 -2.37 -5.44
C GLY A 15 11.79 -2.75 -4.66
N ILE A 16 11.49 -4.05 -4.51
CA ILE A 16 10.31 -4.51 -3.78
C ILE A 16 10.74 -5.20 -2.49
N ILE A 17 10.25 -4.72 -1.34
CA ILE A 17 10.55 -5.28 -0.01
C ILE A 17 9.32 -6.00 0.54
N GLY A 18 9.49 -7.24 0.99
CA GLY A 18 8.41 -8.07 1.50
C GLY A 18 7.87 -9.08 0.48
N VAL A 19 8.71 -9.50 -0.46
CA VAL A 19 8.34 -10.46 -1.49
C VAL A 19 8.44 -11.89 -0.94
N SER A 20 7.47 -12.72 -1.31
CA SER A 20 7.52 -14.17 -1.09
C SER A 20 7.21 -14.89 -2.41
N PRO A 21 7.89 -16.01 -2.70
CA PRO A 21 7.74 -16.74 -3.96
C PRO A 21 6.40 -17.47 -4.11
N VAL A 22 5.71 -17.75 -3.00
CA VAL A 22 4.51 -18.61 -2.99
C VAL A 22 3.22 -17.81 -2.81
N ARG A 23 3.29 -16.70 -2.08
CA ARG A 23 2.12 -15.92 -1.64
C ARG A 23 2.50 -14.48 -1.33
N GLY A 24 1.51 -13.60 -1.32
CA GLY A 24 1.65 -12.23 -0.86
C GLY A 24 1.31 -11.21 -1.93
N TRP A 25 0.97 -10.01 -1.46
CA TRP A 25 0.41 -8.94 -2.30
C TRP A 25 1.37 -8.47 -3.41
N ALA A 26 2.68 -8.48 -3.14
CA ALA A 26 3.68 -8.17 -4.16
C ALA A 26 3.59 -9.09 -5.38
N ALA A 27 3.46 -10.40 -5.16
CA ALA A 27 3.42 -11.39 -6.23
C ALA A 27 2.12 -11.30 -7.05
N THR A 28 1.00 -11.01 -6.39
CA THR A 28 -0.33 -11.02 -7.02
C THR A 28 -0.70 -9.70 -7.67
N ALA A 29 -0.21 -8.56 -7.15
CA ALA A 29 -0.61 -7.23 -7.61
C ALA A 29 0.56 -6.43 -8.19
N HIS A 30 1.63 -6.22 -7.40
CA HIS A 30 2.71 -5.31 -7.77
C HIS A 30 3.57 -5.79 -8.93
N ILE A 31 4.06 -7.03 -8.88
CA ILE A 31 4.97 -7.56 -9.90
C ILE A 31 4.29 -7.62 -11.28
N PRO A 32 3.05 -8.14 -11.42
CA PRO A 32 2.33 -8.09 -12.69
C PRO A 32 2.11 -6.66 -13.19
N ALA A 33 1.69 -5.74 -12.32
CA ALA A 33 1.44 -4.35 -12.70
C ALA A 33 2.72 -3.65 -13.19
N LEU A 34 3.82 -3.77 -12.44
CA LEU A 34 5.11 -3.18 -12.81
C LEU A 34 5.64 -3.73 -14.13
N ARG A 35 5.48 -5.03 -14.40
CA ARG A 35 5.88 -5.65 -15.68
C ARG A 35 5.04 -5.20 -16.86
N ALA A 36 3.80 -4.78 -16.63
CA ALA A 36 2.93 -4.26 -17.68
C ALA A 36 3.24 -2.79 -18.04
N LEU A 37 4.08 -2.11 -17.25
CA LEU A 37 4.41 -0.71 -17.42
C LEU A 37 5.82 -0.55 -18.02
N PRO A 38 5.97 0.05 -19.21
CA PRO A 38 7.26 0.10 -19.92
C PRO A 38 8.29 1.03 -19.26
N ASN A 39 7.85 1.91 -18.36
CA ASN A 39 8.67 2.90 -17.68
C ASN A 39 9.18 2.44 -16.30
N TYR A 40 8.94 1.17 -15.93
CA TYR A 40 9.43 0.58 -14.69
C TYR A 40 10.19 -0.72 -14.94
N GLU A 41 11.24 -0.94 -14.16
CA GLU A 41 12.04 -2.16 -14.18
C GLU A 41 12.22 -2.68 -12.75
N ILE A 42 11.83 -3.92 -12.49
CA ILE A 42 12.06 -4.53 -11.17
C ILE A 42 13.53 -4.97 -11.10
N ARG A 43 14.35 -4.19 -10.41
CA ARG A 43 15.81 -4.41 -10.32
C ARG A 43 16.22 -5.19 -9.08
N ALA A 44 15.46 -5.08 -7.99
CA ALA A 44 15.81 -5.75 -6.74
C ALA A 44 14.59 -6.27 -5.98
N LEU A 45 14.75 -7.42 -5.32
CA LEU A 45 13.76 -7.98 -4.40
C LEU A 45 14.36 -8.16 -3.01
N SER A 46 13.54 -7.97 -1.97
CA SER A 46 13.90 -8.36 -0.61
C SER A 46 12.83 -9.22 0.04
N GLY A 47 13.28 -10.35 0.59
CA GLY A 47 12.47 -11.32 1.33
C GLY A 47 12.88 -11.40 2.81
N HIS A 48 12.09 -12.10 3.62
CA HIS A 48 12.34 -12.22 5.07
C HIS A 48 13.58 -13.06 5.43
N SER A 49 14.01 -13.96 4.53
CA SER A 49 15.21 -14.79 4.69
C SER A 49 15.97 -14.86 3.37
N ALA A 50 17.25 -15.25 3.42
CA ALA A 50 18.08 -15.41 2.23
C ALA A 50 17.51 -16.47 1.26
N GLU A 51 16.96 -17.55 1.82
CA GLU A 51 16.27 -18.60 1.06
C GLU A 51 15.04 -18.05 0.34
N SER A 52 14.17 -17.34 1.08
CA SER A 52 12.95 -16.73 0.51
C SER A 52 13.30 -15.70 -0.57
N ALA A 53 14.32 -14.88 -0.35
CA ALA A 53 14.79 -13.89 -1.31
C ALA A 53 15.33 -14.56 -2.59
N ARG A 54 16.15 -15.61 -2.47
CA ARG A 54 16.67 -16.38 -3.62
C ARG A 54 15.53 -17.03 -4.41
N ALA A 55 14.63 -17.72 -3.73
CA ALA A 55 13.48 -18.35 -4.37
C ALA A 55 12.58 -17.32 -5.08
N ALA A 56 12.38 -16.14 -4.49
CA ALA A 56 11.66 -15.05 -5.16
C ALA A 56 12.41 -14.56 -6.41
N GLY A 57 13.74 -14.41 -6.35
CA GLY A 57 14.57 -14.07 -7.50
C GLY A 57 14.45 -15.05 -8.65
N GLU A 58 14.43 -16.35 -8.35
CA GLU A 58 14.23 -17.42 -9.34
C GLU A 58 12.83 -17.35 -9.98
N VAL A 59 11.78 -17.29 -9.16
CA VAL A 59 10.38 -17.25 -9.63
C VAL A 59 10.10 -16.00 -10.46
N PHE A 60 10.60 -14.84 -10.00
CA PHE A 60 10.33 -13.55 -10.64
C PHE A 60 11.45 -13.09 -11.58
N ARG A 61 12.47 -13.92 -11.82
CA ARG A 61 13.59 -13.64 -12.73
C ARG A 61 14.29 -12.31 -12.43
N VAL A 62 14.53 -12.03 -11.15
CA VAL A 62 15.28 -10.86 -10.68
C VAL A 62 16.56 -11.36 -10.04
N SER A 63 17.71 -10.94 -10.56
CA SER A 63 19.03 -11.42 -10.12
C SER A 63 19.47 -10.83 -8.79
N LEU A 64 19.12 -9.57 -8.52
CA LEU A 64 19.54 -8.88 -7.31
C LEU A 64 18.52 -9.11 -6.18
N VAL A 65 18.90 -9.91 -5.20
CA VAL A 65 18.02 -10.30 -4.10
C VAL A 65 18.71 -10.14 -2.74
N PHE A 66 17.94 -9.69 -1.74
CA PHE A 66 18.46 -9.39 -0.41
C PHE A 66 17.56 -9.96 0.69
N SER A 67 18.16 -10.50 1.75
CA SER A 67 17.46 -10.77 3.01
C SER A 67 17.40 -9.57 3.95
N ASP A 68 18.21 -8.55 3.68
CA ASP A 68 18.24 -7.28 4.41
C ASP A 68 17.78 -6.14 3.50
N HIS A 69 16.63 -5.55 3.84
CA HIS A 69 16.07 -4.43 3.09
C HIS A 69 16.99 -3.22 3.04
N LYS A 70 17.89 -3.04 4.02
CA LYS A 70 18.85 -1.92 4.04
C LYS A 70 19.88 -2.02 2.91
N GLN A 71 20.17 -3.23 2.44
CA GLN A 71 21.06 -3.44 1.29
C GLN A 71 20.36 -3.08 -0.04
N LEU A 72 19.06 -3.37 -0.15
CA LEU A 72 18.24 -3.01 -1.30
C LEU A 72 18.10 -1.49 -1.44
N VAL A 73 17.76 -0.78 -0.37
CA VAL A 73 17.53 0.68 -0.44
C VAL A 73 18.80 1.48 -0.73
N ARG A 74 19.99 0.90 -0.51
CA ARG A 74 21.29 1.53 -0.82
C ARG A 74 21.73 1.37 -2.27
N GLN A 75 21.02 0.56 -3.06
CA GLN A 75 21.38 0.36 -4.46
C GLN A 75 21.19 1.66 -5.24
N PRO A 76 22.21 2.09 -6.02
CA PRO A 76 22.19 3.38 -6.70
C PRO A 76 21.18 3.42 -7.87
N ASP A 77 20.86 2.26 -8.45
CA ASP A 77 19.95 2.07 -9.58
C ASP A 77 18.48 1.84 -9.15
N ILE A 78 18.16 1.93 -7.86
CA ILE A 78 16.78 1.88 -7.36
C ILE A 78 16.25 3.30 -7.18
N ASP A 79 15.21 3.66 -7.90
CA ASP A 79 14.55 4.97 -7.83
C ASP A 79 13.33 4.93 -6.90
N VAL A 80 12.58 3.82 -6.95
CA VAL A 80 11.35 3.60 -6.19
C VAL A 80 11.46 2.35 -5.33
N VAL A 81 11.02 2.44 -4.08
CA VAL A 81 10.91 1.31 -3.16
C VAL A 81 9.44 1.01 -2.89
N ALA A 82 8.99 -0.19 -3.26
CA ALA A 82 7.67 -0.71 -2.92
C ALA A 82 7.75 -1.54 -1.63
N VAL A 83 7.05 -1.11 -0.58
CA VAL A 83 7.00 -1.76 0.73
C VAL A 83 5.70 -2.54 0.86
N THR A 84 5.82 -3.88 0.85
CA THR A 84 4.70 -4.82 0.91
C THR A 84 4.85 -5.83 2.06
N VAL A 85 5.54 -5.43 3.13
CA VAL A 85 5.69 -6.24 4.35
C VAL A 85 4.42 -6.16 5.20
N LYS A 86 4.37 -6.86 6.34
CA LYS A 86 3.29 -6.67 7.32
C LYS A 86 3.42 -5.30 7.99
N VAL A 87 2.29 -4.68 8.32
CA VAL A 87 2.17 -3.33 8.93
C VAL A 87 3.17 -3.05 10.05
N PRO A 88 3.45 -3.98 10.99
CA PRO A 88 4.42 -3.71 12.07
C PRO A 88 5.83 -3.35 11.61
N HIS A 89 6.20 -3.72 10.38
CA HIS A 89 7.51 -3.46 9.80
C HIS A 89 7.52 -2.24 8.86
N HIS A 90 6.37 -1.57 8.63
CA HIS A 90 6.30 -0.42 7.74
C HIS A 90 7.18 0.72 8.20
N ARG A 91 7.08 1.13 9.47
CA ARG A 91 7.82 2.30 9.99
C ARG A 91 9.32 2.18 9.77
N GLU A 92 9.93 1.05 10.12
CA GLU A 92 11.36 0.85 9.89
C GLU A 92 11.69 0.88 8.40
N THR A 93 10.97 0.09 7.60
CA THR A 93 11.28 -0.13 6.19
C THR A 93 11.10 1.14 5.35
N VAL A 94 9.98 1.83 5.54
CA VAL A 94 9.67 3.10 4.87
C VAL A 94 10.68 4.16 5.29
N SER A 95 10.97 4.30 6.59
CA SER A 95 11.93 5.31 7.06
C SER A 95 13.32 5.08 6.48
N ALA A 96 13.75 3.82 6.34
CA ALA A 96 15.03 3.49 5.70
C ALA A 96 15.07 3.90 4.22
N ALA A 97 14.00 3.66 3.47
CA ALA A 97 13.89 4.07 2.07
C ALA A 97 13.84 5.61 1.91
N LEU A 98 13.05 6.30 2.74
CA LEU A 98 12.96 7.76 2.76
C LEU A 98 14.32 8.40 3.11
N ALA A 99 15.01 7.87 4.12
CA ALA A 99 16.33 8.35 4.52
C ALA A 99 17.41 8.15 3.44
N ALA A 100 17.23 7.15 2.58
CA ALA A 100 18.07 6.90 1.41
C ALA A 100 17.68 7.77 0.19
N GLY A 101 16.72 8.69 0.33
CA GLY A 101 16.29 9.59 -0.74
C GLY A 101 15.45 8.91 -1.83
N LYS A 102 14.93 7.71 -1.58
CA LYS A 102 14.14 6.95 -2.57
C LYS A 102 12.68 7.43 -2.56
N ALA A 103 12.02 7.38 -3.71
CA ALA A 103 10.57 7.46 -3.73
C ALA A 103 9.99 6.18 -3.09
N VAL A 104 8.87 6.31 -2.36
CA VAL A 104 8.30 5.18 -1.62
C VAL A 104 6.84 4.95 -1.98
N TYR A 105 6.53 3.72 -2.38
CA TYR A 105 5.16 3.20 -2.34
C TYR A 105 5.03 2.31 -1.11
N CYS A 106 4.10 2.60 -0.20
CA CYS A 106 3.84 1.77 0.97
C CYS A 106 2.41 1.26 0.96
N GLU A 107 2.22 -0.04 1.15
CA GLU A 107 0.88 -0.61 1.29
C GLU A 107 0.10 -0.02 2.48
N TRP A 108 -1.23 0.02 2.34
CA TRP A 108 -2.13 0.38 3.42
C TRP A 108 -2.34 -0.81 4.36
N PRO A 109 -2.47 -0.62 5.69
CA PRO A 109 -2.32 0.61 6.47
C PRO A 109 -0.90 1.16 6.51
N LEU A 110 -0.75 2.49 6.49
CA LEU A 110 0.57 3.13 6.44
C LEU A 110 1.42 2.78 7.68
N GLY A 111 0.85 2.85 8.88
CA GLY A 111 1.51 2.52 10.14
C GLY A 111 0.62 1.70 11.06
N ARG A 112 1.18 1.20 12.17
CA ARG A 112 0.39 0.45 13.16
C ARG A 112 -0.63 1.34 13.89
N ASP A 113 -0.28 2.62 14.00
CA ASP A 113 -1.07 3.66 14.61
C ASP A 113 -0.83 5.00 13.89
N LEU A 114 -1.49 6.04 14.39
CA LEU A 114 -1.39 7.39 13.84
C LEU A 114 0.00 8.00 14.04
N ASP A 115 0.71 7.64 15.11
CA ASP A 115 2.03 8.19 15.40
C ASP A 115 3.09 7.64 14.44
N ASP A 116 3.04 6.33 14.14
CA ASP A 116 3.85 5.71 13.09
C ASP A 116 3.60 6.40 11.74
N ALA A 117 2.32 6.60 11.37
CA ALA A 117 1.94 7.26 10.12
C ALA A 117 2.42 8.72 10.04
N ARG A 118 2.22 9.51 11.10
CA ARG A 118 2.67 10.91 11.19
C ARG A 118 4.18 11.03 11.13
N ALA A 119 4.90 10.14 11.82
CA ALA A 119 6.36 10.13 11.80
C ALA A 119 6.91 9.88 10.38
N MET A 120 6.34 8.92 9.65
CA MET A 120 6.72 8.64 8.27
C MET A 120 6.36 9.80 7.33
N ALA A 121 5.18 10.39 7.46
CA ALA A 121 4.78 11.54 6.66
C ALA A 121 5.68 12.76 6.89
N ALA A 122 6.04 13.06 8.15
CA ALA A 122 6.96 14.14 8.50
C ALA A 122 8.36 13.90 7.93
N LEU A 123 8.86 12.66 7.97
CA LEU A 123 10.13 12.31 7.37
C LEU A 123 10.12 12.45 5.84
N ALA A 124 9.05 12.01 5.18
CA ALA A 124 8.89 12.16 3.74
C ALA A 124 8.88 13.64 3.33
N ALA A 125 8.14 14.48 4.06
CA ALA A 125 8.11 15.93 3.85
C ALA A 125 9.50 16.57 4.04
N LYS A 126 10.24 16.17 5.08
CA LYS A 126 11.59 16.64 5.34
C LYS A 126 12.57 16.27 4.22
N GLN A 127 12.45 15.08 3.64
CA GLN A 127 13.33 14.60 2.57
C GLN A 127 12.94 15.13 1.19
N GLY A 128 11.71 15.62 1.01
CA GLY A 128 11.22 16.11 -0.28
C GLY A 128 11.06 15.01 -1.33
N VAL A 129 10.91 13.75 -0.91
CA VAL A 129 10.75 12.59 -1.80
C VAL A 129 9.29 12.31 -2.09
N ARG A 130 9.01 11.76 -3.28
CA ARG A 130 7.65 11.37 -3.67
C ARG A 130 7.21 10.12 -2.90
N THR A 131 5.98 10.13 -2.41
CA THR A 131 5.39 9.00 -1.70
C THR A 131 4.00 8.66 -2.21
N VAL A 132 3.64 7.40 -2.12
CA VAL A 132 2.31 6.85 -2.43
C VAL A 132 1.93 5.87 -1.33
N VAL A 133 0.67 5.91 -0.91
CA VAL A 133 0.07 4.90 -0.03
C VAL A 133 -0.84 4.02 -0.87
N GLY A 134 -0.81 2.71 -0.65
CA GLY A 134 -1.58 1.71 -1.40
C GLY A 134 -3.08 1.76 -1.12
N LEU A 135 -3.73 2.81 -1.60
CA LEU A 135 -5.18 3.04 -1.55
C LEU A 135 -5.76 2.94 -2.96
N GLN A 136 -5.56 1.76 -3.56
CA GLN A 136 -5.76 1.49 -4.99
C GLN A 136 -7.20 1.62 -5.47
N ALA A 137 -8.19 1.56 -4.58
CA ALA A 137 -9.60 1.74 -4.94
C ALA A 137 -9.85 3.11 -5.61
N ARG A 138 -9.04 4.13 -5.26
CA ARG A 138 -9.04 5.45 -5.90
C ARG A 138 -8.68 5.43 -7.40
N GLN A 139 -8.14 4.33 -7.92
CA GLN A 139 -7.75 4.16 -9.32
C GLN A 139 -8.63 3.12 -10.04
N ALA A 140 -9.71 2.66 -9.40
CA ALA A 140 -10.65 1.76 -10.05
C ALA A 140 -11.47 2.55 -11.09
N PRO A 141 -11.58 2.08 -12.34
CA PRO A 141 -12.31 2.81 -13.39
C PRO A 141 -13.77 3.11 -13.02
N ALA A 142 -14.41 2.22 -12.26
CA ALA A 142 -15.77 2.45 -11.76
C ALA A 142 -15.86 3.65 -10.81
N ILE A 143 -14.82 3.90 -10.01
CA ILE A 143 -14.76 5.02 -9.07
C ILE A 143 -14.48 6.32 -9.81
N GLU A 144 -13.55 6.29 -10.76
CA GLU A 144 -13.29 7.43 -11.64
C GLU A 144 -14.55 7.85 -12.40
N PHE A 145 -15.31 6.87 -12.91
CA PHE A 145 -16.56 7.12 -13.61
C PHE A 145 -17.66 7.69 -12.69
N VAL A 146 -17.76 7.20 -11.44
CA VAL A 146 -18.66 7.81 -10.44
C VAL A 146 -18.29 9.28 -10.20
N GLN A 147 -17.00 9.60 -10.05
CA GLN A 147 -16.56 10.98 -9.88
C GLN A 147 -16.88 11.86 -11.09
N GLU A 148 -16.75 11.34 -12.31
CA GLU A 148 -17.14 12.03 -13.55
C GLU A 148 -18.64 12.37 -13.54
N LEU A 149 -19.51 11.38 -13.27
CA LEU A 149 -20.96 11.58 -13.17
C LEU A 149 -21.34 12.62 -12.11
N LEU A 150 -20.69 12.59 -10.95
CA LEU A 150 -20.92 13.59 -9.90
C LEU A 150 -20.48 14.98 -10.36
N SER A 151 -19.32 15.09 -11.02
CA SER A 151 -18.80 16.37 -11.52
C SER A 151 -19.65 16.98 -12.63
N ASP A 152 -20.30 16.14 -13.42
CA ASP A 152 -21.22 16.55 -14.49
C ASP A 152 -22.62 16.91 -13.96
N GLY A 153 -22.86 16.80 -12.64
CA GLY A 153 -24.14 17.10 -12.01
C GLY A 153 -25.22 16.06 -12.28
N TYR A 154 -24.85 14.84 -12.69
CA TYR A 154 -25.79 13.78 -13.09
C TYR A 154 -26.87 13.48 -12.04
N VAL A 155 -26.52 13.57 -10.75
CA VAL A 155 -27.45 13.37 -9.63
C VAL A 155 -27.80 14.66 -8.87
N GLY A 156 -27.35 15.82 -9.35
CA GLY A 156 -27.41 17.08 -8.61
C GLY A 156 -26.54 17.07 -7.35
N GLU A 157 -27.02 17.71 -6.29
CA GLU A 157 -26.35 17.72 -4.98
C GLU A 157 -26.49 16.34 -4.28
N VAL A 158 -25.37 15.78 -3.83
CA VAL A 158 -25.39 14.53 -3.06
C VAL A 158 -25.89 14.81 -1.64
N LEU A 159 -27.16 14.47 -1.38
CA LEU A 159 -27.78 14.70 -0.07
C LEU A 159 -27.41 13.65 0.98
N SER A 160 -27.18 12.41 0.55
CA SER A 160 -26.81 11.30 1.45
C SER A 160 -26.15 10.16 0.69
N THR A 161 -25.38 9.36 1.43
CA THR A 161 -24.77 8.11 0.94
C THR A 161 -24.96 7.01 1.97
N THR A 162 -25.00 5.77 1.53
CA THR A 162 -25.00 4.59 2.40
C THR A 162 -24.02 3.58 1.83
N MET A 163 -23.09 3.13 2.67
CA MET A 163 -22.13 2.09 2.30
C MET A 163 -22.28 0.92 3.26
N VAL A 164 -22.53 -0.26 2.70
CA VAL A 164 -22.64 -1.51 3.44
C VAL A 164 -21.54 -2.43 2.94
N GLY A 165 -20.70 -2.91 3.85
CA GLY A 165 -19.54 -3.74 3.54
C GLY A 165 -19.54 -5.03 4.34
N LEU A 166 -19.00 -6.08 3.72
CA LEU A 166 -18.62 -7.33 4.35
C LEU A 166 -17.16 -7.59 3.99
N SER A 167 -16.31 -7.84 4.99
CA SER A 167 -14.93 -8.27 4.77
C SER A 167 -14.89 -9.79 4.60
N ILE A 168 -14.17 -10.51 5.45
CA ILE A 168 -14.07 -11.97 5.36
C ILE A 168 -15.26 -12.62 6.11
N PRO A 169 -16.10 -13.42 5.45
CA PRO A 169 -17.12 -14.21 6.12
C PRO A 169 -16.47 -15.41 6.87
N GLY A 170 -16.98 -15.75 8.04
CA GLY A 170 -16.58 -16.95 8.79
C GLY A 170 -16.16 -16.68 10.23
N ASP A 171 -15.87 -17.75 10.96
CA ASP A 171 -15.51 -17.78 12.38
C ASP A 171 -14.03 -18.14 12.62
N ALA A 172 -13.25 -18.34 11.56
CA ALA A 172 -11.84 -18.70 11.63
C ALA A 172 -10.96 -17.73 10.84
N VAL A 173 -9.79 -17.41 11.38
CA VAL A 173 -8.73 -16.66 10.69
C VAL A 173 -7.63 -17.63 10.28
N GLY A 174 -7.36 -17.70 8.98
CA GLY A 174 -6.27 -18.52 8.46
C GLY A 174 -4.91 -18.04 8.99
N GLN A 175 -3.98 -18.99 9.20
CA GLN A 175 -2.67 -18.72 9.80
C GLN A 175 -1.89 -17.54 9.20
N PRO A 176 -1.87 -17.28 7.86
CA PRO A 176 -1.19 -16.12 7.30
C PRO A 176 -1.67 -14.77 7.87
N ASN A 177 -2.96 -14.70 8.24
CA ASN A 177 -3.65 -13.52 8.75
C ASN A 177 -3.77 -13.51 10.28
N ALA A 178 -3.25 -14.53 10.98
CA ALA A 178 -3.33 -14.62 12.44
C ALA A 178 -2.68 -13.40 13.14
N TYR A 179 -1.71 -12.73 12.51
CA TYR A 179 -1.14 -11.49 13.06
C TYR A 179 -2.16 -10.35 13.20
N MET A 180 -3.25 -10.35 12.42
CA MET A 180 -4.31 -9.35 12.50
C MET A 180 -5.17 -9.47 13.76
N LEU A 181 -5.06 -10.59 14.46
CA LEU A 181 -5.76 -10.86 15.71
C LEU A 181 -5.16 -10.07 16.88
N ASP A 182 -3.87 -9.73 16.81
CA ASP A 182 -3.22 -8.85 17.77
C ASP A 182 -3.43 -7.39 17.38
N LYS A 183 -4.22 -6.67 18.18
CA LYS A 183 -4.53 -5.25 17.98
C LYS A 183 -3.29 -4.35 17.90
N THR A 184 -2.18 -4.75 18.51
CA THR A 184 -0.94 -3.96 18.51
C THR A 184 -0.25 -3.92 17.15
N ASN A 185 -0.64 -4.80 16.23
CA ASN A 185 -0.11 -4.83 14.87
C ASN A 185 -0.73 -3.79 13.94
N GLY A 186 -1.80 -3.09 14.36
CA GLY A 186 -2.48 -2.07 13.55
C GLY A 186 -3.14 -2.57 12.27
N ALA A 187 -3.21 -3.89 12.09
CA ALA A 187 -3.82 -4.56 10.96
C ALA A 187 -5.05 -5.33 11.45
N ASN A 188 -6.25 -4.88 11.10
CA ASN A 188 -7.50 -5.57 11.45
C ASN A 188 -8.62 -5.14 10.49
N VAL A 189 -9.84 -5.64 10.69
CA VAL A 189 -10.99 -5.31 9.82
C VAL A 189 -11.28 -3.81 9.80
N LEU A 190 -11.12 -3.12 10.93
CA LEU A 190 -11.34 -1.67 11.02
C LEU A 190 -10.26 -0.90 10.25
N THR A 191 -8.98 -1.18 10.49
CA THR A 191 -7.91 -0.41 9.84
C THR A 191 -7.75 -0.76 8.37
N ILE A 192 -8.02 -2.00 7.96
CA ILE A 192 -7.87 -2.44 6.57
C ILE A 192 -9.15 -2.22 5.78
N ALA A 193 -10.19 -3.02 6.04
CA ALA A 193 -11.38 -3.04 5.18
C ALA A 193 -12.21 -1.76 5.33
N VAL A 194 -12.49 -1.34 6.57
CA VAL A 194 -13.21 -0.08 6.82
C VAL A 194 -12.33 1.09 6.41
N GLY A 195 -11.02 1.06 6.69
CA GLY A 195 -10.07 2.08 6.23
C GLY A 195 -10.10 2.34 4.72
N HIS A 196 -9.97 1.30 3.89
CA HIS A 196 -10.11 1.42 2.43
C HIS A 196 -11.47 1.95 1.99
N SER A 197 -12.53 1.56 2.70
CA SER A 197 -13.90 1.93 2.33
C SER A 197 -14.18 3.41 2.68
N LEU A 198 -13.72 3.87 3.84
CA LEU A 198 -13.81 5.28 4.25
C LEU A 198 -12.92 6.15 3.38
N ASP A 199 -11.72 5.70 3.06
CA ASP A 199 -10.83 6.39 2.13
C ASP A 199 -11.50 6.64 0.77
N LEU A 200 -12.17 5.61 0.24
CA LEU A 200 -12.90 5.70 -1.01
C LEU A 200 -14.07 6.69 -0.92
N LEU A 201 -14.86 6.65 0.17
CA LEU A 201 -15.93 7.62 0.39
C LEU A 201 -15.39 9.04 0.43
N ASN A 202 -14.32 9.29 1.19
CA ASN A 202 -13.72 10.61 1.30
C ASN A 202 -13.14 11.08 -0.04
N HIS A 203 -12.59 10.17 -0.82
CA HIS A 203 -12.07 10.47 -2.14
C HIS A 203 -13.17 10.91 -3.13
N VAL A 204 -14.37 10.34 -3.02
CA VAL A 204 -15.49 10.62 -3.93
C VAL A 204 -16.35 11.78 -3.45
N LEU A 205 -16.62 11.87 -2.14
CA LEU A 205 -17.63 12.77 -1.55
C LEU A 205 -17.04 13.86 -0.64
N GLY A 206 -15.74 13.83 -0.37
CA GLY A 206 -15.07 14.76 0.54
C GLY A 206 -14.96 14.26 1.98
N GLU A 207 -14.18 14.97 2.79
CA GLU A 207 -13.89 14.60 4.18
C GLU A 207 -15.09 14.80 5.10
N PHE A 208 -15.16 14.01 6.18
CA PHE A 208 -16.16 14.18 7.22
C PHE A 208 -15.95 15.47 8.02
N ALA A 209 -17.01 16.25 8.24
CA ALA A 209 -16.99 17.35 9.20
C ALA A 209 -17.04 16.83 10.65
N ASP A 210 -17.88 15.82 10.89
CA ASP A 210 -18.08 15.17 12.18
C ASP A 210 -18.27 13.66 11.98
N LEU A 211 -17.88 12.86 12.98
CA LEU A 211 -17.99 11.41 12.94
C LEU A 211 -18.52 10.85 14.26
N SER A 212 -19.46 9.91 14.16
CA SER A 212 -19.89 9.05 15.26
C SER A 212 -19.76 7.60 14.82
N ALA A 213 -19.25 6.74 15.70
CA ALA A 213 -19.01 5.35 15.40
C ALA A 213 -19.31 4.45 16.62
N VAL A 214 -19.85 3.27 16.33
CA VAL A 214 -20.01 2.19 17.30
C VAL A 214 -19.35 0.95 16.74
N SER A 215 -18.36 0.42 17.45
CA SER A 215 -17.69 -0.83 17.11
C SER A 215 -18.00 -1.91 18.15
N ASN A 216 -18.10 -3.16 17.73
CA ASN A 216 -18.33 -4.27 18.65
C ASN A 216 -17.41 -5.46 18.33
N LEU A 217 -16.72 -6.00 19.34
CA LEU A 217 -15.92 -7.21 19.24
C LEU A 217 -16.74 -8.40 19.72
N ARG A 218 -17.33 -9.13 18.77
CA ARG A 218 -18.21 -10.28 19.10
C ARG A 218 -17.46 -11.55 19.50
N ARG A 219 -16.16 -11.63 19.21
CA ARG A 219 -15.30 -12.79 19.45
C ARG A 219 -13.94 -12.31 19.99
N PRO A 220 -13.82 -12.02 21.29
CA PRO A 220 -12.54 -11.71 21.91
C PRO A 220 -11.62 -12.93 21.92
N LEU A 221 -10.31 -12.69 21.91
CA LEU A 221 -9.25 -13.70 22.01
C LEU A 221 -8.81 -13.89 23.45
#